data_AF-A0A7D8UMD8-F1
#
_entry.id   AF-A0A7D8UMD8-F1
#
_cell.length_a   1.000
_cell.length_b   1.000
_cell.length_c   1.000
_cell.angle_alpha   90.00
_cell.angle_beta   90.00
_cell.angle_gamma   90.00
#
_symmetry.space_group_name_H-M   'P 1'
#
loop_
_entity.id
_entity.type
_entity.pdbx_description
1 polymer ?
#
loop_
_entity_poly.entity_id
_entity_poly.type
_entity_poly.pdbx_seq_one_letter_code
_entity_poly.pdbx_strand_id
1 'polypeptide(L)'
;MWRQKIRSRQIREAGDESQACISLGSNDERGIARCEVGEPDTRRERGPDCVRGLAALLVVYLHACVPYLDRPMPGLVWPVRDEPARLLSTTFWMVEVFIMPLFLLLAGYYAQRSLVGRGGGDLIRSRAQRLLRPLAWAAVLLLPLEYYLWLTGWVIEGQIPADRLWTLKVPRDSRQHLFGSAHLWFLLYLFTYCGILAATWRWLPAVVGRRRIEAGTQVLALPGDAESRGSYQRSRGWDPAALASGSALRASLITSALVGVAVLVLCPQVVFGFQHATLPVPSKWLYSGTYFLGGVWIAAAGRGWPGCRDHAGLLLGCGLISGLAAALLGQWAIADADPWTLRFAIGWVPRGVLATLTVTAAWTLSLGIIGSAERFAERLEPRSRGWRAVGFLAAASFWVYLVHHPLVALLHLDLKLLAPAAPAEIKLAVSLIGALTLSLVSYQLLIRDTRLGILFGIEGKRAPTRPVTGGEPSSASEPSLASQTEAAEPDRVGRRAA
;
A
#
# COMPACT_ATOMS: atom_id res chain seq x y z
N MET A 1 -8.96 -59.85 -18.69
CA MET A 1 -10.40 -60.17 -18.81
C MET A 1 -10.87 -60.81 -17.52
N TRP A 2 -12.08 -60.47 -17.06
CA TRP A 2 -12.76 -60.91 -15.83
C TRP A 2 -12.41 -60.23 -14.50
N ARG A 3 -13.12 -59.12 -14.22
CA ARG A 3 -13.98 -58.97 -13.02
C ARG A 3 -14.87 -57.71 -13.15
N GLN A 4 -15.91 -57.84 -13.97
CA GLN A 4 -17.20 -57.15 -13.81
C GLN A 4 -17.91 -57.74 -12.57
N LYS A 5 -18.02 -56.97 -11.49
CA LYS A 5 -19.13 -57.00 -10.54
C LYS A 5 -18.85 -55.92 -9.50
N ILE A 6 -19.91 -55.21 -9.07
CA ILE A 6 -19.89 -54.06 -8.15
C ILE A 6 -19.74 -52.70 -8.85
N ARG A 7 -20.62 -52.40 -9.81
CA ARG A 7 -20.96 -51.01 -10.16
C ARG A 7 -22.32 -50.93 -10.86
N SER A 8 -23.38 -51.33 -10.17
CA SER A 8 -24.76 -51.23 -10.69
C SER A 8 -25.81 -51.42 -9.59
N ARG A 9 -25.83 -50.56 -8.57
CA ARG A 9 -26.90 -50.61 -7.56
C ARG A 9 -27.26 -49.30 -6.86
N GLN A 10 -27.01 -48.15 -7.48
CA GLN A 10 -27.56 -46.88 -6.99
C GLN A 10 -27.81 -45.92 -8.16
N ILE A 11 -28.84 -46.24 -8.96
CA ILE A 11 -29.65 -45.23 -9.65
C ILE A 11 -31.09 -45.76 -9.66
N ARG A 12 -32.04 -44.91 -9.25
CA ARG A 12 -33.51 -44.98 -9.36
C ARG A 12 -34.26 -45.51 -8.14
N GLU A 13 -34.77 -44.56 -7.36
CA GLU A 13 -36.14 -44.44 -6.80
C GLU A 13 -36.10 -43.15 -5.94
N ALA A 14 -36.66 -42.03 -6.43
CA ALA A 14 -38.05 -41.59 -6.24
C ALA A 14 -38.33 -41.34 -4.75
N GLY A 15 -38.46 -40.10 -4.28
CA GLY A 15 -39.61 -39.19 -4.41
C GLY A 15 -39.85 -38.64 -2.99
N ASP A 16 -39.78 -37.34 -2.78
CA ASP A 16 -40.91 -36.44 -2.48
C ASP A 16 -41.43 -36.54 -1.03
N GLU A 17 -41.95 -35.42 -0.52
CA GLU A 17 -42.61 -35.20 0.79
C GLU A 17 -41.66 -34.94 1.99
N SER A 18 -41.54 -33.71 2.50
CA SER A 18 -42.50 -32.87 3.25
C SER A 18 -42.60 -33.19 4.75
N GLN A 19 -42.50 -32.11 5.55
CA GLN A 19 -43.02 -31.94 6.92
C GLN A 19 -42.32 -32.60 8.13
N ALA A 20 -41.78 -31.70 8.97
CA ALA A 20 -42.07 -31.53 10.41
C ALA A 20 -42.04 -32.74 11.37
N CYS A 21 -41.12 -32.67 12.35
CA CYS A 21 -41.31 -33.13 13.74
C CYS A 21 -40.20 -32.48 14.60
N ILE A 22 -40.47 -31.38 15.30
CA ILE A 22 -40.97 -31.27 16.68
C ILE A 22 -40.00 -31.84 17.75
N SER A 23 -39.54 -30.88 18.54
CA SER A 23 -38.93 -30.87 19.89
C SER A 23 -38.73 -32.19 20.65
N LEU A 24 -37.51 -32.39 21.15
CA LEU A 24 -37.25 -32.81 22.52
C LEU A 24 -36.05 -32.04 23.05
N GLY A 25 -36.26 -31.26 24.12
CA GLY A 25 -35.20 -30.61 24.87
C GLY A 25 -34.50 -31.60 25.79
N SER A 26 -33.22 -31.36 26.08
CA SER A 26 -32.65 -31.60 27.41
C SER A 26 -31.35 -30.82 27.56
N ASN A 27 -31.15 -30.42 28.81
CA ASN A 27 -30.19 -29.48 29.32
C ASN A 27 -28.72 -29.95 29.21
N ASP A 28 -27.85 -28.94 29.16
CA ASP A 28 -26.52 -28.90 29.78
C ASP A 28 -25.49 -29.94 29.34
N GLU A 29 -24.49 -29.49 28.57
CA GLU A 29 -23.09 -29.83 28.83
C GLU A 29 -22.14 -29.02 27.92
N ARG A 30 -21.38 -28.13 28.55
CA ARG A 30 -20.07 -27.56 28.18
C ARG A 30 -19.53 -27.93 26.79
N GLY A 31 -20.03 -27.27 25.76
CA GLY A 31 -19.46 -27.29 24.41
C GLY A 31 -18.33 -26.28 24.29
N ILE A 32 -17.10 -26.78 24.15
CA ILE A 32 -15.91 -26.03 23.73
C ILE A 32 -16.28 -25.17 22.51
N ALA A 33 -16.37 -23.86 22.72
CA ALA A 33 -16.60 -22.89 21.65
C ALA A 33 -15.43 -22.98 20.66
N ARG A 34 -15.62 -23.73 19.58
CA ARG A 34 -14.77 -23.63 18.40
C ARG A 34 -14.85 -22.17 17.97
N CYS A 35 -13.73 -21.46 18.08
CA CYS A 35 -13.51 -20.20 17.39
C CYS A 35 -13.80 -20.43 15.91
N GLU A 36 -15.02 -20.10 15.49
CA GLU A 36 -15.32 -19.92 14.08
C GLU A 36 -14.47 -18.75 13.61
N VAL A 37 -13.39 -19.12 12.92
CA VAL A 37 -12.57 -18.22 12.14
C VAL A 37 -13.52 -17.48 11.21
N GLY A 38 -13.72 -16.20 11.50
CA GLY A 38 -14.57 -15.29 10.73
C GLY A 38 -14.42 -15.53 9.24
N GLU A 39 -15.57 -15.59 8.58
CA GLU A 39 -15.70 -15.81 7.15
C GLU A 39 -14.71 -14.92 6.38
N PRO A 40 -13.94 -15.46 5.41
CA PRO A 40 -12.98 -14.67 4.67
C PRO A 40 -13.75 -13.59 3.90
N ASP A 41 -13.51 -12.32 4.26
CA ASP A 41 -14.08 -11.14 3.63
C ASP A 41 -14.00 -11.26 2.09
N THR A 42 -15.16 -11.50 1.47
CA THR A 42 -15.32 -11.76 0.04
C THR A 42 -14.99 -10.54 -0.82
N ARG A 43 -14.69 -9.37 -0.22
CA ARG A 43 -14.27 -8.14 -0.90
C ARG A 43 -12.77 -7.87 -0.89
N ARG A 44 -11.94 -8.63 -0.15
CA ARG A 44 -10.51 -8.35 -0.05
C ARG A 44 -9.75 -8.94 -1.25
N GLU A 45 -9.23 -8.07 -2.10
CA GLU A 45 -8.40 -8.48 -3.25
C GLU A 45 -7.13 -9.17 -2.76
N ARG A 46 -6.94 -10.43 -3.17
CA ARG A 46 -5.89 -11.28 -2.62
C ARG A 46 -4.52 -11.05 -3.25
N GLY A 47 -4.46 -10.78 -4.55
CA GLY A 47 -3.21 -10.49 -5.26
C GLY A 47 -2.45 -9.31 -4.67
N PRO A 48 -3.08 -8.15 -4.43
CA PRO A 48 -2.39 -6.96 -3.92
C PRO A 48 -1.85 -7.13 -2.49
N ASP A 49 -2.46 -7.98 -1.66
CA ASP A 49 -1.89 -8.36 -0.36
C ASP A 49 -0.56 -9.12 -0.53
N CYS A 50 -0.50 -10.08 -1.46
CA CYS A 50 0.73 -10.78 -1.79
C CYS A 50 1.81 -9.78 -2.25
N VAL A 51 1.46 -8.82 -3.11
CA VAL A 51 2.40 -7.81 -3.59
C VAL A 51 2.89 -6.94 -2.43
N ARG A 52 2.01 -6.46 -1.56
CA ARG A 52 2.39 -5.66 -0.39
C ARG A 52 3.34 -6.41 0.55
N GLY A 53 3.06 -7.69 0.80
CA GLY A 53 3.91 -8.52 1.63
C GLY A 53 5.29 -8.70 1.01
N LEU A 54 5.36 -9.10 -0.26
CA LEU A 54 6.61 -9.23 -1.01
C LEU A 54 7.39 -7.91 -1.05
N ALA A 55 6.73 -6.80 -1.36
CA ALA A 55 7.36 -5.51 -1.48
C ALA A 55 7.93 -5.02 -0.14
N ALA A 56 7.29 -5.33 0.99
CA ALA A 56 7.86 -5.05 2.31
C ALA A 56 9.17 -5.80 2.55
N LEU A 57 9.25 -7.08 2.15
CA LEU A 57 10.49 -7.85 2.25
C LEU A 57 11.60 -7.27 1.35
N LEU A 58 11.26 -6.92 0.12
CA LEU A 58 12.20 -6.35 -0.86
C LEU A 58 12.76 -4.99 -0.42
N VAL A 59 11.96 -4.14 0.22
CA VAL A 59 12.46 -2.86 0.76
C VAL A 59 13.47 -3.08 1.88
N VAL A 60 13.20 -4.01 2.81
CA VAL A 60 14.17 -4.32 3.88
C VAL A 60 15.45 -4.92 3.30
N TYR A 61 15.32 -5.82 2.32
CA TYR A 61 16.45 -6.36 1.56
C TYR A 61 17.29 -5.25 0.92
N LEU A 62 16.64 -4.31 0.25
CA LEU A 62 17.31 -3.18 -0.39
C LEU A 62 18.15 -2.39 0.62
N HIS A 63 17.60 -2.02 1.77
CA HIS A 63 18.35 -1.31 2.80
C HIS A 63 19.46 -2.15 3.44
N ALA A 64 19.26 -3.46 3.56
CA ALA A 64 20.27 -4.38 4.07
C ALA A 64 21.48 -4.51 3.12
N CYS A 65 21.32 -4.26 1.82
CA CYS A 65 22.41 -4.29 0.84
C CYS A 65 23.30 -3.02 0.83
N VAL A 66 22.85 -1.91 1.40
CA VAL A 66 23.51 -0.58 1.25
C VAL A 66 24.99 -0.55 1.67
N PRO A 67 25.43 -1.22 2.76
CA PRO A 67 26.86 -1.23 3.13
C PRO A 67 27.80 -1.87 2.10
N TYR A 68 27.27 -2.75 1.23
CA TYR A 68 28.05 -3.63 0.35
C TYR A 68 28.06 -3.19 -1.12
N LEU A 69 27.63 -1.95 -1.41
CA LEU A 69 27.55 -1.43 -2.78
C LEU A 69 28.95 -1.12 -3.34
N ASP A 70 29.29 -1.72 -4.48
CA ASP A 70 30.54 -1.41 -5.22
C ASP A 70 30.60 0.07 -5.63
N ARG A 71 29.45 0.59 -6.06
CA ARG A 71 29.25 1.98 -6.47
C ARG A 71 28.20 2.58 -5.54
N PRO A 72 28.62 3.29 -4.48
CA PRO A 72 27.69 3.92 -3.54
C PRO A 72 26.74 4.86 -4.29
N MET A 73 25.47 4.81 -3.93
CA MET A 73 24.47 5.73 -4.48
C MET A 73 24.85 7.18 -4.15
N PRO A 74 25.08 8.05 -5.15
CA PRO A 74 25.35 9.47 -4.95
C PRO A 74 24.30 10.13 -4.03
N GLY A 75 24.75 10.91 -3.05
CA GLY A 75 23.87 11.57 -2.08
C GLY A 75 23.28 10.68 -0.98
N LEU A 76 23.44 9.35 -1.03
CA LEU A 76 23.00 8.45 0.04
C LEU A 76 24.10 8.32 1.09
N VAL A 77 23.81 8.77 2.31
CA VAL A 77 24.72 8.58 3.44
C VAL A 77 24.20 7.45 4.33
N TRP A 78 25.09 6.54 4.73
CA TRP A 78 24.80 5.37 5.55
C TRP A 78 25.70 5.36 6.81
N PRO A 79 25.28 4.75 7.94
CA PRO A 79 26.06 4.73 9.17
C PRO A 79 27.41 4.00 9.05
N VAL A 80 27.47 2.94 8.24
CA VAL A 80 28.67 2.10 8.08
C VAL A 80 28.94 1.78 6.63
N ARG A 81 30.18 1.41 6.31
CA ARG A 81 30.54 0.78 5.03
C ARG A 81 31.24 -0.55 5.28
N ASP A 82 31.10 -1.48 4.35
CA ASP A 82 31.74 -2.80 4.44
C ASP A 82 32.37 -3.18 3.10
N GLU A 83 33.02 -4.35 3.06
CA GLU A 83 33.62 -4.87 1.84
C GLU A 83 32.56 -5.03 0.74
N PRO A 84 32.81 -4.51 -0.47
CA PRO A 84 31.82 -4.48 -1.53
C PRO A 84 31.59 -5.88 -2.11
N ALA A 85 30.33 -6.19 -2.44
CA ALA A 85 29.93 -7.45 -3.03
C ALA A 85 29.11 -7.21 -4.29
N ARG A 86 29.70 -7.48 -5.46
CA ARG A 86 29.11 -7.16 -6.79
C ARG A 86 27.70 -7.71 -6.99
N LEU A 87 27.45 -8.92 -6.50
CA LEU A 87 26.14 -9.54 -6.60
C LEU A 87 25.11 -8.77 -5.79
N LEU A 88 25.45 -8.38 -4.54
CA LEU A 88 24.58 -7.61 -3.65
C LEU A 88 24.35 -6.19 -4.18
N SER A 89 25.39 -5.57 -4.75
CA SER A 89 25.29 -4.30 -5.45
C SER A 89 24.32 -4.39 -6.63
N THR A 90 24.46 -5.40 -7.48
CA THR A 90 23.60 -5.58 -8.65
C THR A 90 22.15 -5.83 -8.26
N THR A 91 21.89 -6.69 -7.28
CA THR A 91 20.52 -6.98 -6.82
C THR A 91 19.88 -5.78 -6.13
N PHE A 92 20.64 -4.98 -5.38
CA PHE A 92 20.18 -3.70 -4.84
C PHE A 92 19.64 -2.80 -5.96
N TRP A 93 20.45 -2.56 -7.00
CA TRP A 93 20.05 -1.69 -8.11
C TRP A 93 18.87 -2.28 -8.91
N MET A 94 18.79 -3.60 -9.05
CA MET A 94 17.64 -4.26 -9.68
C MET A 94 16.34 -4.10 -8.89
N VAL A 95 16.39 -4.05 -7.56
CA VAL A 95 15.20 -3.79 -6.74
C VAL A 95 14.85 -2.31 -6.76
N GLU A 96 15.84 -1.42 -6.66
CA GLU A 96 15.66 0.04 -6.63
C GLU A 96 14.87 0.56 -7.85
N VAL A 97 15.16 0.04 -9.05
CA VAL A 97 14.54 0.53 -10.29
C VAL A 97 13.01 0.38 -10.33
N PHE A 98 12.40 -0.56 -9.59
CA PHE A 98 10.96 -0.81 -9.66
C PHE A 98 10.21 -0.76 -8.33
N ILE A 99 10.89 -0.87 -7.19
CA ILE A 99 10.18 -1.05 -5.91
C ILE A 99 9.29 0.15 -5.55
N MET A 100 9.77 1.38 -5.76
CA MET A 100 8.97 2.60 -5.55
C MET A 100 7.85 2.75 -6.60
N PRO A 101 8.12 2.60 -7.91
CA PRO A 101 7.09 2.50 -8.93
C PRO A 101 5.95 1.52 -8.61
N LEU A 102 6.28 0.32 -8.11
CA LEU A 102 5.32 -0.72 -7.75
C LEU A 102 4.35 -0.24 -6.67
N PHE A 103 4.87 0.37 -5.58
CA PHE A 103 4.02 0.92 -4.53
C PHE A 103 3.13 2.06 -5.03
N LEU A 104 3.66 2.95 -5.87
CA LEU A 104 2.92 4.09 -6.41
C LEU A 104 1.80 3.63 -7.33
N LEU A 105 2.06 2.63 -8.16
CA LEU A 105 1.07 2.02 -9.05
C LEU A 105 -0.09 1.41 -8.25
N LEU A 106 0.20 0.61 -7.21
CA LEU A 106 -0.81 0.08 -6.29
C LEU A 106 -1.57 1.18 -5.57
N ALA A 107 -0.86 2.21 -5.12
CA ALA A 107 -1.46 3.30 -4.36
C ALA A 107 -2.43 4.14 -5.22
N GLY A 108 -2.07 4.42 -6.48
CA GLY A 108 -2.93 5.07 -7.46
C GLY A 108 -4.19 4.27 -7.77
N TYR A 109 -4.03 2.96 -7.96
CA TYR A 109 -5.16 2.04 -8.19
C TYR A 109 -6.19 2.09 -7.06
N TYR A 110 -5.73 1.99 -5.80
CA TYR A 110 -6.62 2.06 -4.64
C TYR A 110 -7.14 3.46 -4.33
N ALA A 111 -6.36 4.51 -4.63
CA ALA A 111 -6.81 5.89 -4.47
C ALA A 111 -8.00 6.18 -5.38
N GLN A 112 -7.94 5.77 -6.65
CA GLN A 112 -9.02 5.96 -7.60
C GLN A 112 -10.31 5.21 -7.19
N ARG A 113 -10.19 3.96 -6.74
CA ARG A 113 -11.36 3.19 -6.26
C ARG A 113 -11.97 3.78 -5.00
N SER A 114 -11.14 4.24 -4.07
CA SER A 114 -11.62 4.95 -2.88
C SER A 114 -12.29 6.28 -3.25
N LEU A 115 -11.78 6.99 -4.26
CA LEU A 115 -12.35 8.24 -4.76
C LEU A 115 -13.75 8.01 -5.36
N VAL A 116 -13.89 7.01 -6.23
CA VAL A 116 -15.19 6.68 -6.85
C VAL A 116 -16.19 6.16 -5.82
N GLY A 117 -15.74 5.35 -4.85
CA GLY A 117 -16.63 4.74 -3.86
C GLY A 117 -17.05 5.66 -2.70
N ARG A 118 -16.21 6.61 -2.29
CA ARG A 118 -16.43 7.44 -1.08
C ARG A 118 -16.30 8.95 -1.31
N GLY A 119 -15.81 9.38 -2.47
CA GLY A 119 -15.60 10.79 -2.80
C GLY A 119 -14.26 11.36 -2.30
N GLY A 120 -13.93 12.57 -2.79
CA GLY A 120 -12.62 13.21 -2.55
C GLY A 120 -12.38 13.63 -1.11
N GLY A 121 -13.41 14.08 -0.39
CA GLY A 121 -13.29 14.48 1.02
C GLY A 121 -12.91 13.30 1.92
N ASP A 122 -13.56 12.16 1.74
CA ASP A 122 -13.27 10.94 2.50
C ASP A 122 -11.93 10.32 2.10
N LEU A 123 -11.53 10.44 0.82
CA LEU A 123 -10.17 10.06 0.39
C LEU A 123 -9.12 10.84 1.17
N ILE A 124 -9.18 12.18 1.18
CA ILE A 124 -8.18 13.00 1.90
C ILE A 124 -8.23 12.71 3.40
N ARG A 125 -9.42 12.65 4.01
CA ARG A 125 -9.56 12.40 5.46
C ARG A 125 -8.96 11.06 5.86
N SER A 126 -9.31 9.98 5.15
CA SER A 126 -8.80 8.64 5.44
C SER A 126 -7.29 8.53 5.20
N ARG A 127 -6.77 9.16 4.14
CA ARG A 127 -5.33 9.19 3.85
C ARG A 127 -4.56 10.04 4.87
N ALA A 128 -5.09 11.17 5.31
CA ALA A 128 -4.48 11.98 6.37
C ALA A 128 -4.32 11.18 7.67
N GLN A 129 -5.36 10.45 8.08
CA GLN A 129 -5.31 9.62 9.29
C GLN A 129 -4.30 8.46 9.17
N ARG A 130 -4.24 7.80 8.01
CA ARG A 130 -3.37 6.63 7.78
C ARG A 130 -1.93 6.99 7.40
N LEU A 131 -1.66 8.21 6.93
CA LEU A 131 -0.33 8.62 6.46
C LEU A 131 0.30 9.69 7.37
N LEU A 132 -0.43 10.76 7.70
CA LEU A 132 0.15 11.90 8.44
C LEU A 132 0.32 11.62 9.92
N ARG A 133 -0.58 10.85 10.57
CA ARG A 133 -0.41 10.50 11.99
C ARG A 133 0.80 9.58 12.21
N PRO A 134 0.98 8.49 11.44
CA PRO A 134 2.18 7.68 11.57
C PRO A 134 3.45 8.44 11.17
N LEU A 135 3.38 9.31 10.15
CA LEU A 135 4.48 10.19 9.78
C LEU A 135 4.89 11.11 10.93
N ALA A 136 3.94 11.77 11.58
CA ALA A 136 4.21 12.65 12.73
C ALA A 136 4.82 11.88 13.90
N TRP A 137 4.29 10.69 14.19
CA TRP A 137 4.86 9.82 15.23
C TRP A 137 6.31 9.40 14.89
N ALA A 138 6.56 8.97 13.66
CA ALA A 138 7.91 8.58 13.23
C ALA A 138 8.85 9.77 13.15
N ALA A 139 8.35 10.96 12.80
CA ALA A 139 9.15 12.18 12.81
C ALA A 139 9.61 12.56 14.22
N VAL A 140 8.80 12.31 15.25
CA VAL A 140 9.14 12.63 16.65
C VAL A 140 10.00 11.56 17.29
N LEU A 141 9.78 10.28 16.99
CA LEU A 141 10.46 9.17 17.68
C LEU A 141 11.55 8.51 16.84
N LEU A 142 11.27 8.21 15.57
CA LEU A 142 12.21 7.46 14.72
C LEU A 142 13.27 8.35 14.10
N LEU A 143 12.94 9.54 13.60
CA LEU A 143 13.95 10.41 12.97
C LEU A 143 15.07 10.82 13.94
N PRO A 144 14.81 11.20 15.21
CA PRO A 144 15.91 11.48 16.15
C PRO A 144 16.73 10.23 16.48
N LEU A 145 16.09 9.06 16.57
CA LEU A 145 16.78 7.79 16.78
C LEU A 145 17.70 7.45 15.61
N GLU A 146 17.20 7.59 14.37
CA GLU A 146 18.00 7.41 13.16
C GLU A 146 19.17 8.38 13.12
N TYR A 147 18.92 9.66 13.40
CA TYR A 147 19.98 10.65 13.47
C TYR A 147 21.09 10.24 14.44
N TYR A 148 20.73 9.75 15.62
CA TYR A 148 21.69 9.24 16.60
C TYR A 148 22.45 8.01 16.09
N LEU A 149 21.77 7.04 15.50
CA LEU A 149 22.41 5.84 14.93
C LEU A 149 23.42 6.19 13.82
N TRP A 150 23.08 7.13 12.93
CA TRP A 150 24.01 7.61 11.90
C TRP A 150 25.24 8.27 12.50
N LEU A 151 25.06 9.14 13.51
CA LEU A 151 26.19 9.76 14.20
C LEU A 151 27.07 8.71 14.89
N THR A 152 26.48 7.72 15.56
CA THR A 152 27.26 6.64 16.18
C THR A 152 28.08 5.85 15.16
N GLY A 153 27.50 5.58 13.99
CA GLY A 153 28.22 4.93 12.89
C GLY A 153 29.42 5.75 12.42
N TRP A 154 29.27 7.05 12.26
CA TRP A 154 30.37 7.92 11.84
C TRP A 154 31.46 8.07 12.90
N VAL A 155 31.13 7.95 14.20
CA VAL A 155 32.14 7.85 15.26
C VAL A 155 32.90 6.53 15.16
N ILE A 156 32.18 5.41 14.96
CA ILE A 156 32.78 4.07 14.81
C ILE A 156 33.69 4.00 13.57
N GLU A 157 33.28 4.64 12.46
CA GLU A 157 34.07 4.76 11.23
C GLU A 157 35.20 5.80 11.34
N GLY A 158 35.34 6.49 12.47
CA GLY A 158 36.39 7.50 12.70
C GLY A 158 36.22 8.79 11.87
N GLN A 159 35.04 9.03 11.29
CA GLN A 159 34.75 10.22 10.48
C GLN A 159 34.49 11.47 11.33
N ILE A 160 33.96 11.29 12.54
CA ILE A 160 33.73 12.37 13.51
C ILE A 160 34.21 11.95 14.91
N PRO A 161 34.69 12.91 15.73
CA PRO A 161 35.13 12.61 17.09
C PRO A 161 33.94 12.36 18.03
N ALA A 162 34.15 11.54 19.07
CA ALA A 162 33.09 11.03 19.95
C ALA A 162 32.39 12.12 20.79
N ASP A 163 33.03 13.27 21.03
CA ASP A 163 32.45 14.44 21.71
C ASP A 163 31.26 15.04 20.94
N ARG A 164 31.16 14.76 19.63
CA ARG A 164 30.06 15.22 18.78
C ARG A 164 28.74 14.51 19.02
N LEU A 165 28.75 13.32 19.65
CA LEU A 165 27.51 12.61 20.02
C LEU A 165 26.68 13.39 21.03
N TRP A 166 27.35 14.08 21.96
CA TRP A 166 26.69 14.87 23.01
C TRP A 166 26.29 16.26 22.53
N THR A 167 27.09 16.88 21.67
CA THR A 167 26.83 18.27 21.24
C THR A 167 25.86 18.37 20.07
N LEU A 168 25.64 17.29 19.31
CA LEU A 168 24.77 17.23 18.10
C LEU A 168 25.11 18.33 17.07
N LYS A 169 26.29 18.97 17.19
CA LYS A 169 26.77 20.05 16.33
C LYS A 169 27.72 19.48 15.28
N VAL A 170 27.15 19.03 14.17
CA VAL A 170 27.89 18.51 13.02
C VAL A 170 28.44 19.68 12.16
N PRO A 171 29.60 19.55 11.47
CA PRO A 171 30.07 20.54 10.48
C PRO A 171 29.03 20.88 9.42
N ARG A 172 29.04 22.13 8.91
CA ARG A 172 28.02 22.67 7.99
C ARG A 172 27.86 21.84 6.70
N ASP A 173 28.96 21.28 6.20
CA ASP A 173 28.96 20.51 4.94
C ASP A 173 28.25 19.16 5.10
N SER A 174 28.38 18.50 6.26
CA SER A 174 27.68 17.24 6.54
C SER A 174 26.21 17.45 6.96
N ARG A 175 25.81 18.66 7.38
CA ARG A 175 24.42 18.95 7.78
C ARG A 175 23.42 18.85 6.62
N GLN A 176 23.83 19.18 5.40
CA GLN A 176 22.92 19.24 4.26
C GLN A 176 22.34 17.86 3.87
N HIS A 177 23.02 16.78 4.27
CA HIS A 177 22.61 15.40 3.99
C HIS A 177 22.06 14.67 5.22
N LEU A 178 22.19 15.26 6.40
CA LEU A 178 21.69 14.70 7.66
C LEU A 178 20.19 14.97 7.89
N PHE A 179 19.70 16.11 7.41
CA PHE A 179 18.35 16.56 7.70
C PHE A 179 17.42 16.32 6.51
N GLY A 180 16.40 15.49 6.72
CA GLY A 180 15.38 15.16 5.74
C GLY A 180 14.40 14.14 6.30
N SER A 181 13.43 13.71 5.50
CA SER A 181 12.46 12.70 5.93
C SER A 181 12.99 11.26 5.90
N ALA A 182 14.30 11.04 5.67
CA ALA A 182 14.90 9.70 5.48
C ALA A 182 14.06 8.83 4.53
N HIS A 183 13.77 7.57 4.89
CA HIS A 183 12.88 6.65 4.16
C HIS A 183 11.40 7.03 4.22
N LEU A 184 11.00 7.96 5.10
CA LEU A 184 9.60 8.41 5.29
C LEU A 184 9.07 9.31 4.17
N TRP A 185 9.92 9.73 3.23
CA TRP A 185 9.58 10.63 2.11
C TRP A 185 8.36 10.14 1.30
N PHE A 186 8.24 8.81 1.15
CA PHE A 186 7.19 8.18 0.36
C PHE A 186 5.78 8.52 0.88
N LEU A 187 5.59 8.65 2.20
CA LEU A 187 4.29 9.00 2.80
C LEU A 187 3.83 10.40 2.38
N LEU A 188 4.76 11.36 2.34
CA LEU A 188 4.46 12.73 1.93
C LEU A 188 4.09 12.78 0.45
N TYR A 189 4.85 12.09 -0.41
CA TYR A 189 4.57 12.01 -1.84
C TYR A 189 3.19 11.41 -2.08
N LEU A 190 2.88 10.28 -1.44
CA LEU A 190 1.58 9.64 -1.56
C LEU A 190 0.44 10.56 -1.12
N PHE A 191 0.62 11.30 -0.03
CA PHE A 191 -0.38 12.26 0.43
C PHE A 191 -0.60 13.39 -0.59
N THR A 192 0.47 13.95 -1.17
CA THR A 192 0.36 14.98 -2.21
C THR A 192 -0.37 14.48 -3.47
N TYR A 193 -0.08 13.26 -3.95
CA TYR A 193 -0.80 12.69 -5.09
C TYR A 193 -2.28 12.47 -4.79
N CYS A 194 -2.62 11.94 -3.61
CA CYS A 194 -4.02 11.79 -3.20
C CYS A 194 -4.73 13.14 -3.11
N GLY A 195 -4.05 14.17 -2.59
CA GLY A 195 -4.58 15.52 -2.50
C GLY A 195 -4.87 16.14 -3.87
N ILE A 196 -3.93 16.01 -4.82
CA ILE A 196 -4.14 16.47 -6.20
C ILE A 196 -5.27 15.68 -6.87
N LEU A 197 -5.29 14.35 -6.74
CA LEU A 197 -6.34 13.52 -7.31
C LEU A 197 -7.73 13.93 -6.78
N ALA A 198 -7.86 14.15 -5.47
CA ALA A 198 -9.09 14.61 -4.86
C ALA A 198 -9.46 16.05 -5.27
N ALA A 199 -8.46 16.92 -5.43
CA ALA A 199 -8.68 18.28 -5.90
C ALA A 199 -9.19 18.28 -7.35
N THR A 200 -8.49 17.61 -8.27
CA THR A 200 -8.84 17.52 -9.69
C THR A 200 -10.17 16.80 -9.90
N TRP A 201 -10.53 15.84 -9.04
CA TRP A 201 -11.84 15.20 -9.05
C TRP A 201 -13.00 16.19 -8.96
N ARG A 202 -12.84 17.29 -8.22
CA ARG A 202 -13.87 18.32 -8.08
C ARG A 202 -14.05 19.13 -9.37
N TRP A 203 -13.03 19.19 -10.22
CA TRP A 203 -13.01 19.96 -11.47
C TRP A 203 -13.26 19.10 -12.73
N LEU A 204 -13.02 17.79 -12.65
CA LEU A 204 -13.25 16.85 -13.76
C LEU A 204 -14.66 16.94 -14.39
N PRO A 205 -15.77 17.09 -13.62
CA PRO A 205 -17.12 17.20 -14.17
C PRO A 205 -17.39 18.47 -15.00
N ALA A 206 -16.50 19.46 -14.95
CA ALA A 206 -16.60 20.70 -15.73
C ALA A 206 -15.86 20.59 -17.09
N VAL A 207 -14.86 19.71 -17.20
CA VAL A 207 -13.99 19.57 -18.38
C VAL A 207 -14.42 18.40 -19.28
N VAL A 208 -14.96 17.33 -18.69
CA VAL A 208 -15.47 16.16 -19.42
C VAL A 208 -16.99 16.18 -19.29
N GLY A 209 -17.67 16.56 -20.37
CA GLY A 209 -19.10 16.92 -20.40
C GLY A 209 -20.01 16.01 -19.55
N ARG A 210 -20.89 16.65 -18.78
CA ARG A 210 -21.92 16.00 -17.94
C ARG A 210 -22.88 15.18 -18.80
N ARG A 211 -22.59 13.90 -19.06
CA ARG A 211 -23.60 12.98 -19.56
C ARG A 211 -24.29 12.30 -18.38
N ARG A 212 -25.61 12.46 -18.35
CA ARG A 212 -26.54 11.86 -17.40
C ARG A 212 -26.75 10.41 -17.83
N ILE A 213 -26.40 9.43 -17.00
CA ILE A 213 -26.78 8.04 -17.23
C ILE A 213 -27.82 7.66 -16.18
N GLU A 214 -29.00 7.33 -16.68
CA GLU A 214 -30.02 6.56 -15.99
C GLU A 214 -29.46 5.14 -15.85
N ALA A 215 -29.15 4.73 -14.62
CA ALA A 215 -28.81 3.35 -14.33
C ALA A 215 -30.08 2.50 -14.46
N GLY A 216 -30.39 2.09 -15.69
CA GLY A 216 -31.33 1.02 -15.99
C GLY A 216 -30.73 -0.30 -15.55
N THR A 217 -30.81 -0.59 -14.26
CA THR A 217 -30.76 -1.98 -13.81
C THR A 217 -32.15 -2.54 -14.14
N GLN A 218 -32.31 -3.18 -15.31
CA GLN A 218 -33.38 -4.16 -15.47
C GLN A 218 -33.02 -5.32 -14.55
N VAL A 219 -33.36 -5.16 -13.27
CA VAL A 219 -33.73 -6.30 -12.44
C VAL A 219 -34.90 -6.93 -13.18
N LEU A 220 -34.75 -8.19 -13.58
CA LEU A 220 -35.84 -9.02 -14.04
C LEU A 220 -36.86 -9.06 -12.90
N ALA A 221 -37.81 -8.11 -12.91
CA ALA A 221 -38.93 -8.09 -11.99
C ALA A 221 -39.78 -9.31 -12.34
N LEU A 222 -39.73 -10.32 -11.48
CA LEU A 222 -40.83 -11.28 -11.42
C LEU A 222 -42.10 -10.48 -11.08
N PRO A 223 -43.23 -10.74 -11.74
CA PRO A 223 -44.45 -9.98 -11.51
C PRO A 223 -45.02 -10.31 -10.13
N GLY A 224 -44.79 -9.41 -9.19
CA GLY A 224 -45.30 -9.41 -7.82
C GLY A 224 -44.57 -8.34 -7.03
N ASP A 225 -45.22 -7.72 -6.07
CA ASP A 225 -44.56 -6.85 -5.08
C ASP A 225 -44.34 -5.39 -5.52
N ALA A 226 -45.39 -4.82 -6.12
CA ALA A 226 -45.55 -3.37 -6.19
C ALA A 226 -46.04 -2.82 -4.83
N GLU A 227 -45.15 -2.66 -3.85
CA GLU A 227 -45.34 -1.70 -2.73
C GLU A 227 -44.13 -1.65 -1.76
N SER A 228 -43.06 -0.96 -2.15
CA SER A 228 -42.17 -0.30 -1.18
C SER A 228 -41.41 0.86 -1.82
N ARG A 229 -42.00 2.06 -1.71
CA ARG A 229 -41.34 3.32 -2.08
C ARG A 229 -40.49 3.83 -0.91
N GLY A 230 -39.19 4.05 -1.16
CA GLY A 230 -38.53 5.26 -0.65
C GLY A 230 -37.19 5.14 0.08
N SER A 231 -36.08 5.12 -0.67
CA SER A 231 -34.95 6.07 -0.50
C SER A 231 -33.84 5.79 -1.54
N TYR A 232 -34.18 6.00 -2.82
CA TYR A 232 -33.19 5.93 -3.90
C TYR A 232 -32.27 7.17 -3.83
N GLN A 233 -31.06 6.99 -3.34
CA GLN A 233 -30.04 8.03 -3.27
C GLN A 233 -29.55 8.33 -4.70
N ARG A 234 -30.01 9.47 -5.24
CA ARG A 234 -29.68 10.01 -6.57
C ARG A 234 -28.18 10.30 -6.69
N SER A 235 -27.36 9.34 -7.11
CA SER A 235 -25.95 9.60 -7.42
C SER A 235 -25.81 10.26 -8.80
N ARG A 236 -25.42 11.53 -8.81
CA ARG A 236 -24.91 12.24 -10.00
C ARG A 236 -23.57 11.60 -10.40
N GLY A 237 -23.62 10.55 -11.22
CA GLY A 237 -22.45 9.76 -11.62
C GLY A 237 -21.74 10.30 -12.86
N TRP A 238 -20.41 10.30 -12.79
CA TRP A 238 -19.50 10.40 -13.95
C TRP A 238 -19.58 9.09 -14.76
N ASP A 239 -19.38 9.15 -16.08
CA ASP A 239 -19.23 7.95 -16.90
C ASP A 239 -17.74 7.62 -17.11
N PRO A 240 -17.13 6.78 -16.27
CA PRO A 240 -15.77 6.29 -16.52
C PRO A 240 -15.67 5.48 -17.83
N ALA A 241 -16.78 5.01 -18.41
CA ALA A 241 -16.76 4.23 -19.64
C ALA A 241 -16.32 5.05 -20.87
N ALA A 242 -16.52 6.37 -20.87
CA ALA A 242 -16.07 7.25 -21.95
C ALA A 242 -14.52 7.36 -22.04
N LEU A 243 -13.81 7.16 -20.92
CA LEU A 243 -12.34 6.99 -20.89
C LEU A 243 -11.89 5.52 -21.01
N ALA A 244 -12.82 4.56 -20.95
CA ALA A 244 -12.54 3.13 -20.88
C ALA A 244 -12.42 2.43 -22.24
N SER A 245 -12.19 3.17 -23.33
CA SER A 245 -11.77 2.53 -24.57
C SER A 245 -10.38 1.93 -24.37
N GLY A 246 -10.15 0.71 -24.86
CA GLY A 246 -8.86 0.04 -24.72
C GLY A 246 -7.71 0.82 -25.38
N SER A 247 -7.99 1.70 -26.34
CA SER A 247 -7.02 2.61 -26.95
C SER A 247 -6.67 3.79 -26.05
N ALA A 248 -7.64 4.41 -25.37
CA ALA A 248 -7.39 5.52 -24.45
C ALA A 248 -6.51 5.10 -23.26
N LEU A 249 -6.80 3.95 -22.64
CA LEU A 249 -5.95 3.41 -21.56
C LEU A 249 -4.52 3.17 -22.04
N ARG A 250 -4.35 2.55 -23.21
CA ARG A 250 -3.02 2.30 -23.79
C ARG A 250 -2.27 3.61 -24.04
N ALA A 251 -2.93 4.60 -24.64
CA ALA A 251 -2.34 5.91 -24.86
C ALA A 251 -1.92 6.56 -23.53
N SER A 252 -2.76 6.57 -22.50
CA SER A 252 -2.43 7.15 -21.19
C SER A 252 -1.25 6.46 -20.50
N LEU A 253 -1.15 5.14 -20.60
CA LEU A 253 -0.02 4.39 -20.04
C LEU A 253 1.27 4.68 -20.83
N ILE A 254 1.21 4.71 -22.15
CA ILE A 254 2.35 5.06 -23.01
C ILE A 254 2.81 6.50 -22.72
N THR A 255 1.90 7.46 -22.65
CA THR A 255 2.23 8.85 -22.30
C THR A 255 2.87 8.93 -20.92
N SER A 256 2.35 8.20 -19.93
CA SER A 256 2.94 8.16 -18.58
C SER A 256 4.38 7.61 -18.62
N ALA A 257 4.63 6.55 -19.38
CA ALA A 257 5.97 6.00 -19.58
C ALA A 257 6.90 7.00 -20.30
N LEU A 258 6.44 7.64 -21.38
CA LEU A 258 7.22 8.63 -22.12
C LEU A 258 7.60 9.84 -21.27
N VAL A 259 6.68 10.33 -20.43
CA VAL A 259 6.97 11.39 -19.45
C VAL A 259 8.03 10.93 -18.47
N GLY A 260 7.93 9.68 -17.96
CA GLY A 260 8.94 9.09 -17.09
C GLY A 260 10.32 9.04 -17.76
N VAL A 261 10.39 8.64 -19.03
CA VAL A 261 11.65 8.62 -19.81
C VAL A 261 12.20 10.03 -19.95
N ALA A 262 11.39 11.00 -20.35
CA ALA A 262 11.82 12.38 -20.52
C ALA A 262 12.39 12.97 -19.21
N VAL A 263 11.74 12.70 -18.08
CA VAL A 263 12.24 13.14 -16.76
C VAL A 263 13.59 12.49 -16.43
N LEU A 264 13.77 11.18 -16.66
CA LEU A 264 15.05 10.51 -16.36
C LEU A 264 16.18 10.87 -17.33
N VAL A 265 15.88 11.22 -18.58
CA VAL A 265 16.90 11.75 -19.51
C VAL A 265 17.47 13.07 -19.00
N LEU A 266 16.61 13.93 -18.46
CA LEU A 266 17.00 15.22 -17.91
C LEU A 266 17.59 15.10 -16.49
N CYS A 267 17.09 14.16 -15.70
CA CYS A 267 17.40 14.01 -14.28
C CYS A 267 17.62 12.53 -13.91
N PRO A 268 18.71 11.89 -14.35
CA PRO A 268 19.00 10.48 -14.03
C PRO A 268 19.17 10.23 -12.53
N GLN A 269 19.58 11.26 -11.77
CA GLN A 269 19.72 11.24 -10.31
C GLN A 269 18.40 11.01 -9.55
N VAL A 270 17.25 10.95 -10.24
CA VAL A 270 15.96 10.60 -9.61
C VAL A 270 15.93 9.14 -9.16
N VAL A 271 16.59 8.23 -9.90
CA VAL A 271 16.68 6.80 -9.58
C VAL A 271 18.10 6.42 -9.18
N PHE A 272 19.10 7.00 -9.83
CA PHE A 272 20.51 6.67 -9.59
C PHE A 272 21.19 7.56 -8.55
N GLY A 273 20.42 8.34 -7.79
CA GLY A 273 20.91 9.19 -6.71
C GLY A 273 19.86 9.35 -5.63
N PHE A 274 20.33 9.70 -4.43
CA PHE A 274 19.46 9.96 -3.29
C PHE A 274 19.34 11.45 -3.03
N GLN A 275 18.10 11.94 -3.01
CA GLN A 275 17.78 13.34 -2.79
C GLN A 275 17.08 13.49 -1.44
N HIS A 276 17.79 14.05 -0.46
CA HIS A 276 17.24 14.38 0.85
C HIS A 276 16.59 15.77 0.81
N ALA A 277 15.25 15.82 0.92
CA ALA A 277 14.51 17.06 1.09
C ALA A 277 13.30 16.81 2.00
N THR A 278 12.90 17.81 2.77
CA THR A 278 11.68 17.75 3.59
C THR A 278 10.42 17.87 2.73
N LEU A 279 10.51 18.59 1.61
CA LEU A 279 9.45 18.73 0.62
C LEU A 279 9.74 17.86 -0.62
N PRO A 280 8.70 17.46 -1.37
CA PRO A 280 8.89 16.67 -2.58
C PRO A 280 9.76 17.40 -3.61
N VAL A 281 10.85 16.75 -4.03
CA VAL A 281 11.68 17.25 -5.11
C VAL A 281 10.91 17.15 -6.43
N PRO A 282 10.81 18.23 -7.23
CA PRO A 282 9.95 18.26 -8.42
C PRO A 282 10.23 17.16 -9.44
N SER A 283 11.49 16.87 -9.76
CA SER A 283 11.86 15.83 -10.73
C SER A 283 11.45 14.43 -10.25
N LYS A 284 11.76 14.10 -9.00
CA LYS A 284 11.34 12.84 -8.36
C LYS A 284 9.82 12.75 -8.27
N TRP A 285 9.15 13.85 -7.95
CA TRP A 285 7.70 13.93 -7.85
C TRP A 285 7.01 13.73 -9.21
N LEU A 286 7.54 14.30 -10.30
CA LEU A 286 7.02 14.09 -11.64
C LEU A 286 7.20 12.63 -12.09
N TYR A 287 8.41 12.08 -11.93
CA TYR A 287 8.70 10.68 -12.28
C TYR A 287 7.79 9.71 -11.52
N SER A 288 7.74 9.82 -10.19
CA SER A 288 6.88 8.99 -9.34
C SER A 288 5.39 9.17 -9.66
N GLY A 289 4.97 10.37 -10.06
CA GLY A 289 3.60 10.67 -10.43
C GLY A 289 3.12 9.86 -11.64
N THR A 290 4.02 9.51 -12.57
CA THR A 290 3.67 8.71 -13.76
C THR A 290 3.13 7.32 -13.40
N TYR A 291 3.70 6.67 -12.38
CA TYR A 291 3.26 5.35 -11.90
C TYR A 291 1.98 5.46 -11.08
N PHE A 292 1.85 6.48 -10.23
CA PHE A 292 0.60 6.72 -9.50
C PHE A 292 -0.56 6.97 -10.47
N LEU A 293 -0.37 7.81 -11.48
CA LEU A 293 -1.34 8.04 -12.54
C LEU A 293 -1.64 6.76 -13.33
N GLY A 294 -0.61 5.94 -13.60
CA GLY A 294 -0.78 4.59 -14.13
C GLY A 294 -1.82 3.77 -13.40
N GLY A 295 -1.70 3.72 -12.07
CA GLY A 295 -2.63 2.99 -11.20
C GLY A 295 -4.03 3.57 -11.27
N VAL A 296 -4.14 4.91 -11.29
CA VAL A 296 -5.41 5.61 -11.46
C VAL A 296 -6.07 5.25 -12.79
N TRP A 297 -5.33 5.25 -13.91
CA TRP A 297 -5.86 4.90 -15.22
C TRP A 297 -6.34 3.45 -15.29
N ILE A 298 -5.56 2.52 -14.73
CA ILE A 298 -5.93 1.10 -14.67
C ILE A 298 -7.22 0.92 -13.87
N ALA A 299 -7.33 1.55 -12.71
CA ALA A 299 -8.54 1.51 -11.88
C ALA A 299 -9.74 2.16 -12.57
N ALA A 300 -9.54 3.31 -13.23
CA ALA A 300 -10.60 4.06 -13.91
C ALA A 300 -11.18 3.29 -15.11
N ALA A 301 -10.37 2.50 -15.80
CA ALA A 301 -10.83 1.65 -16.90
C ALA A 301 -11.76 0.50 -16.44
N GLY A 302 -11.87 0.24 -15.13
CA GLY A 302 -12.75 -0.80 -14.57
C GLY A 302 -12.32 -2.24 -14.86
N ARG A 303 -11.18 -2.47 -15.54
CA ARG A 303 -10.76 -3.79 -16.03
C ARG A 303 -9.94 -4.62 -15.03
N GLY A 304 -9.92 -4.27 -13.74
CA GLY A 304 -9.03 -4.88 -12.76
C GLY A 304 -7.56 -4.64 -13.15
N TRP A 305 -6.71 -5.68 -13.12
CA TRP A 305 -5.35 -5.66 -13.66
C TRP A 305 -5.33 -6.28 -15.08
N PRO A 306 -5.84 -5.60 -16.12
CA PRO A 306 -6.12 -6.19 -17.44
C PRO A 306 -4.85 -6.75 -18.08
N GLY A 307 -4.90 -8.01 -18.52
CA GLY A 307 -3.85 -8.67 -19.30
C GLY A 307 -2.51 -8.89 -18.58
N CYS A 308 -2.31 -8.28 -17.42
CA CYS A 308 -1.11 -8.42 -16.59
C CYS A 308 -0.96 -9.85 -16.07
N ARG A 309 -2.10 -10.48 -15.74
CA ARG A 309 -2.14 -11.89 -15.37
C ARG A 309 -1.60 -12.74 -16.51
N ASP A 310 -2.21 -12.68 -17.69
CA ASP A 310 -1.89 -13.58 -18.81
C ASP A 310 -0.44 -13.44 -19.30
N HIS A 311 0.08 -12.21 -19.28
CA HIS A 311 1.42 -11.87 -19.74
C HIS A 311 2.45 -11.76 -18.61
N ALA A 312 2.13 -12.19 -17.39
CA ALA A 312 2.98 -11.98 -16.21
C ALA A 312 4.43 -12.46 -16.42
N GLY A 313 4.61 -13.65 -17.00
CA GLY A 313 5.93 -14.22 -17.27
C GLY A 313 6.75 -13.41 -18.30
N LEU A 314 6.09 -12.95 -19.37
CA LEU A 314 6.73 -12.09 -20.38
C LEU A 314 7.12 -10.74 -19.79
N LEU A 315 6.22 -10.11 -19.03
CA LEU A 315 6.46 -8.84 -18.36
C LEU A 315 7.62 -8.95 -17.36
N LEU A 316 7.67 -10.03 -16.56
CA LEU A 316 8.80 -10.30 -15.67
C LEU A 316 10.10 -10.52 -16.46
N GLY A 317 10.08 -11.30 -17.54
CA GLY A 317 11.26 -11.54 -18.37
C GLY A 317 11.82 -10.25 -18.98
N CYS A 318 10.98 -9.46 -19.65
CA CYS A 318 11.35 -8.15 -20.18
C CYS A 318 11.85 -7.21 -19.09
N GLY A 319 11.18 -7.21 -17.93
CA GLY A 319 11.51 -6.38 -16.79
C GLY A 319 12.84 -6.74 -16.14
N LEU A 320 13.14 -8.02 -15.98
CA LEU A 320 14.41 -8.50 -15.41
C LEU A 320 15.58 -8.20 -16.36
N ILE A 321 15.41 -8.40 -17.66
CA ILE A 321 16.44 -8.12 -18.68
C ILE A 321 16.72 -6.61 -18.72
N SER A 322 15.68 -5.79 -18.87
CA SER A 322 15.82 -4.32 -18.90
C SER A 322 16.31 -3.77 -17.56
N GLY A 323 15.88 -4.34 -16.44
CA GLY A 323 16.31 -3.96 -15.09
C GLY A 323 17.77 -4.29 -14.82
N LEU A 324 18.24 -5.47 -15.25
CA LEU A 324 19.66 -5.82 -15.17
C LEU A 324 20.50 -4.89 -16.04
N ALA A 325 20.07 -4.64 -17.28
CA ALA A 325 20.76 -3.71 -18.17
C ALA A 325 20.80 -2.28 -17.59
N ALA A 326 19.69 -1.80 -17.01
CA ALA A 326 19.63 -0.51 -16.32
C ALA A 326 20.53 -0.47 -15.08
N ALA A 327 20.57 -1.53 -14.27
CA ALA A 327 21.41 -1.62 -13.08
C ALA A 327 22.90 -1.58 -13.43
N LEU A 328 23.32 -2.31 -14.48
CA LEU A 328 24.71 -2.32 -14.94
C LEU A 328 25.11 -0.98 -15.56
N LEU A 329 24.29 -0.44 -16.47
CA LEU A 329 24.54 0.86 -17.11
C LEU A 329 24.50 2.01 -16.10
N GLY A 330 23.61 1.94 -15.11
CA GLY A 330 23.51 2.91 -14.02
C GLY A 330 24.74 2.91 -13.12
N GLN A 331 25.24 1.73 -12.74
CA GLN A 331 26.49 1.61 -11.97
C GLN A 331 27.69 2.15 -12.75
N TRP A 332 27.75 1.90 -14.07
CA TRP A 332 28.74 2.53 -14.93
C TRP A 332 28.59 4.05 -14.95
N ALA A 333 27.37 4.58 -15.09
CA ALA A 333 27.12 6.02 -15.11
C ALA A 333 27.43 6.72 -13.77
N ILE A 334 27.27 6.01 -12.64
CA ILE A 334 27.62 6.50 -11.30
C ILE A 334 29.14 6.60 -11.13
N ALA A 335 29.93 5.81 -11.85
CA ALA A 335 31.39 5.85 -11.74
C ALA A 335 31.97 7.24 -12.00
N ASP A 336 31.32 8.02 -12.86
CA ASP A 336 31.70 9.38 -13.25
C ASP A 336 30.74 10.44 -12.68
N ALA A 337 29.90 10.09 -11.70
CA ALA A 337 28.96 11.01 -11.08
C ALA A 337 29.59 11.74 -9.89
N ASP A 338 29.31 13.04 -9.77
CA ASP A 338 29.68 13.81 -8.58
C ASP A 338 28.76 13.43 -7.40
N PRO A 339 29.31 12.90 -6.29
CA PRO A 339 28.53 12.42 -5.15
C PRO A 339 27.71 13.51 -4.45
N TRP A 340 28.12 14.78 -4.57
CA TRP A 340 27.55 15.92 -3.84
C TRP A 340 26.61 16.73 -4.71
N THR A 341 27.00 17.00 -5.96
CA THR A 341 26.14 17.77 -6.89
C THR A 341 25.11 16.90 -7.60
N LEU A 342 25.20 15.57 -7.46
CA LEU A 342 24.35 14.57 -8.12
C LEU A 342 24.36 14.72 -9.65
N ARG A 343 25.45 15.26 -10.21
CA ARG A 343 25.62 15.50 -11.64
C ARG A 343 26.26 14.27 -12.28
N PHE A 344 25.61 13.78 -13.33
CA PHE A 344 26.08 12.64 -14.12
C PHE A 344 26.82 13.13 -15.36
N ALA A 345 28.13 12.88 -15.46
CA ALA A 345 28.96 13.31 -16.58
C ALA A 345 28.84 12.43 -17.85
N ILE A 346 27.68 11.79 -18.05
CA ILE A 346 27.39 10.96 -19.23
C ILE A 346 26.65 11.74 -20.32
N GLY A 347 26.94 11.44 -21.59
CA GLY A 347 26.30 12.06 -22.76
C GLY A 347 24.80 11.74 -22.90
N TRP A 348 24.11 12.46 -23.79
CA TRP A 348 22.66 12.33 -23.99
C TRP A 348 22.21 10.94 -24.46
N VAL A 349 23.03 10.24 -25.26
CA VAL A 349 22.70 8.91 -25.78
C VAL A 349 22.68 7.87 -24.63
N PRO A 350 23.74 7.70 -23.82
CA PRO A 350 23.67 6.85 -22.63
C PRO A 350 22.54 7.21 -21.65
N ARG A 351 22.25 8.50 -21.47
CA ARG A 351 21.09 8.94 -20.65
C ARG A 351 19.76 8.46 -21.22
N GLY A 352 19.57 8.58 -22.53
CA GLY A 352 18.39 8.08 -23.25
C GLY A 352 18.20 6.58 -23.07
N VAL A 353 19.27 5.81 -23.25
CA VAL A 353 19.26 4.35 -23.08
C VAL A 353 18.97 3.99 -21.62
N LEU A 354 19.67 4.59 -20.65
CA LEU A 354 19.48 4.36 -19.23
C LEU A 354 18.04 4.66 -18.78
N ALA A 355 17.50 5.81 -19.19
CA ALA A 355 16.14 6.22 -18.89
C ALA A 355 15.10 5.24 -19.46
N THR A 356 15.27 4.84 -20.71
CA THR A 356 14.35 3.92 -21.40
C THR A 356 14.36 2.54 -20.74
N LEU A 357 15.54 1.99 -20.45
CA LEU A 357 15.69 0.71 -19.76
C LEU A 357 15.07 0.76 -18.36
N THR A 358 15.34 1.82 -17.60
CA THR A 358 14.84 2.00 -16.23
C THR A 358 13.32 2.08 -16.20
N VAL A 359 12.71 2.91 -17.06
CA VAL A 359 11.25 3.05 -17.12
C VAL A 359 10.59 1.78 -17.60
N THR A 360 11.15 1.11 -18.59
CA THR A 360 10.65 -0.17 -19.10
C THR A 360 10.69 -1.23 -18.00
N ALA A 361 11.81 -1.35 -17.28
CA ALA A 361 11.97 -2.26 -16.16
C ALA A 361 10.93 -1.98 -15.06
N ALA A 362 10.82 -0.72 -14.64
CA ALA A 362 9.89 -0.29 -13.62
C ALA A 362 8.43 -0.66 -13.94
N TRP A 363 7.95 -0.35 -15.15
CA TRP A 363 6.58 -0.68 -15.56
C TRP A 363 6.36 -2.19 -15.69
N THR A 364 7.24 -2.88 -16.40
CA THR A 364 7.06 -4.30 -16.72
C THR A 364 7.27 -5.20 -15.49
N LEU A 365 8.24 -4.92 -14.62
CA LEU A 365 8.38 -5.61 -13.32
C LEU A 365 7.18 -5.33 -12.43
N SER A 366 6.71 -4.08 -12.34
CA SER A 366 5.56 -3.77 -11.49
C SER A 366 4.31 -4.53 -11.92
N LEU A 367 3.97 -4.47 -13.21
CA LEU A 367 2.81 -5.17 -13.77
C LEU A 367 2.98 -6.69 -13.74
N GLY A 368 4.19 -7.19 -13.98
CA GLY A 368 4.53 -8.61 -13.94
C GLY A 368 4.45 -9.20 -12.53
N ILE A 369 4.91 -8.48 -11.51
CA ILE A 369 4.80 -8.87 -10.09
C ILE A 369 3.34 -8.88 -9.67
N ILE A 370 2.57 -7.84 -10.02
CA ILE A 370 1.13 -7.79 -9.71
C ILE A 370 0.39 -8.95 -10.40
N GLY A 371 0.63 -9.18 -11.69
CA GLY A 371 0.03 -10.29 -12.43
C GLY A 371 0.39 -11.66 -11.86
N SER A 372 1.64 -11.84 -11.42
CA SER A 372 2.10 -13.08 -10.79
C SER A 372 1.49 -13.27 -9.41
N ALA A 373 1.32 -12.20 -8.65
CA ALA A 373 0.70 -12.22 -7.34
C ALA A 373 -0.80 -12.58 -7.42
N GLU A 374 -1.52 -12.10 -8.43
CA GLU A 374 -2.89 -12.54 -8.71
C GLU A 374 -2.94 -14.05 -9.01
N ARG A 375 -2.06 -14.55 -9.90
CA ARG A 375 -1.97 -16.00 -10.20
C ARG A 375 -1.64 -16.83 -8.96
N PHE A 376 -0.75 -16.34 -8.11
CA PHE A 376 -0.34 -17.02 -6.88
C PHE A 376 -1.46 -17.04 -5.85
N ALA A 377 -2.14 -15.91 -5.66
CA ALA A 377 -3.23 -15.76 -4.72
C ALA A 377 -4.43 -16.69 -5.02
N GLU A 378 -4.71 -16.95 -6.30
CA GLU A 378 -5.75 -17.91 -6.71
C GLU A 378 -5.41 -19.36 -6.39
N ARG A 379 -4.13 -19.72 -6.39
CA ARG A 379 -3.67 -21.08 -6.05
C ARG A 379 -3.69 -21.35 -4.55
N LEU A 380 -3.67 -20.30 -3.74
CA LEU A 380 -3.69 -20.44 -2.28
C LEU A 380 -5.12 -20.63 -1.77
N GLU A 381 -5.33 -21.73 -1.05
CA GLU A 381 -6.59 -21.94 -0.36
C GLU A 381 -6.80 -20.85 0.71
N PRO A 382 -8.00 -20.26 0.82
CA PRO A 382 -8.28 -19.17 1.77
C PRO A 382 -8.02 -19.53 3.23
N ARG A 383 -8.11 -20.82 3.59
CA ARG A 383 -7.90 -21.31 4.96
C ARG A 383 -6.50 -21.87 5.20
N SER A 384 -5.63 -21.89 4.19
CA SER A 384 -4.26 -22.41 4.31
C SER A 384 -3.41 -21.62 5.29
N ARG A 385 -2.37 -22.27 5.85
CA ARG A 385 -1.35 -21.58 6.65
C ARG A 385 -0.62 -20.52 5.81
N GLY A 386 -0.38 -20.79 4.53
CA GLY A 386 0.25 -19.87 3.59
C GLY A 386 -0.52 -18.56 3.45
N TRP A 387 -1.84 -18.64 3.23
CA TRP A 387 -2.67 -17.43 3.12
C TRP A 387 -2.67 -16.60 4.40
N ARG A 388 -2.71 -17.24 5.58
CA ARG A 388 -2.63 -16.53 6.87
C ARG A 388 -1.30 -15.80 7.04
N ALA A 389 -0.20 -16.40 6.59
CA ALA A 389 1.12 -15.76 6.63
C ALA A 389 1.18 -14.55 5.69
N VAL A 390 0.67 -14.68 4.46
CA VAL A 390 0.55 -13.55 3.51
C VAL A 390 -0.30 -12.42 4.11
N GLY A 391 -1.47 -12.74 4.65
CA GLY A 391 -2.35 -11.76 5.28
C GLY A 391 -1.69 -11.07 6.47
N PHE A 392 -0.93 -11.80 7.29
CA PHE A 392 -0.16 -11.23 8.39
C PHE A 392 0.93 -10.29 7.90
N LEU A 393 1.71 -10.71 6.90
CA LEU A 393 2.79 -9.90 6.33
C LEU A 393 2.26 -8.63 5.65
N ALA A 394 1.15 -8.74 4.91
CA ALA A 394 0.48 -7.60 4.27
C ALA A 394 -0.09 -6.60 5.28
N ALA A 395 -0.58 -7.07 6.43
CA ALA A 395 -1.03 -6.22 7.53
C ALA A 395 0.15 -5.54 8.26
N ALA A 396 1.24 -6.29 8.46
CA ALA A 396 2.47 -5.78 9.09
C ALA A 396 3.27 -4.84 8.17
N SER A 397 3.06 -4.89 6.85
CA SER A 397 3.89 -4.21 5.83
C SER A 397 4.10 -2.72 6.11
N PHE A 398 3.07 -2.03 6.60
CA PHE A 398 3.14 -0.61 6.92
C PHE A 398 3.97 -0.33 8.18
N TRP A 399 3.86 -1.18 9.19
CA TRP A 399 4.69 -1.07 10.38
C TRP A 399 6.15 -1.40 10.09
N VAL A 400 6.40 -2.47 9.33
CA VAL A 400 7.75 -2.82 8.84
C VAL A 400 8.35 -1.62 8.10
N TYR A 401 7.62 -1.01 7.16
CA TYR A 401 8.06 0.20 6.49
C TYR A 401 8.46 1.32 7.47
N LEU A 402 7.70 1.52 8.55
CA LEU A 402 7.98 2.58 9.51
C LEU A 402 9.29 2.32 10.27
N VAL A 403 9.48 1.12 10.82
CA VAL A 403 10.55 0.83 11.80
C VAL A 403 11.78 0.11 11.25
N HIS A 404 11.75 -0.43 10.03
CA HIS A 404 12.85 -1.27 9.54
C HIS A 404 14.18 -0.50 9.42
N HIS A 405 14.15 0.76 9.00
CA HIS A 405 15.35 1.52 8.68
C HIS A 405 16.32 1.70 9.88
N PRO A 406 15.87 2.16 11.08
CA PRO A 406 16.74 2.19 12.25
C PRO A 406 17.16 0.80 12.74
N LEU A 407 16.32 -0.22 12.57
CA LEU A 407 16.66 -1.60 12.95
C LEU A 407 17.77 -2.18 12.06
N VAL A 408 17.70 -1.95 10.75
CA VAL A 408 18.75 -2.34 9.80
C VAL A 408 20.04 -1.59 10.11
N ALA A 409 19.97 -0.27 10.37
CA ALA A 409 21.13 0.54 10.74
C ALA A 409 21.81 0.03 12.02
N LEU A 410 21.04 -0.27 13.06
CA LEU A 410 21.55 -0.83 14.31
C LEU A 410 22.24 -2.18 14.08
N LEU A 411 21.62 -3.10 13.35
CA LEU A 411 22.21 -4.41 13.06
C LEU A 411 23.50 -4.30 12.25
N HIS A 412 23.59 -3.34 11.32
CA HIS A 412 24.84 -3.08 10.60
C HIS A 412 25.95 -2.58 11.52
N LEU A 413 25.64 -1.70 12.49
CA LEU A 413 26.60 -1.23 13.49
C LEU A 413 27.08 -2.40 14.36
N ASP A 414 26.17 -3.21 14.86
CA ASP A 414 26.48 -4.38 15.69
C ASP A 414 27.37 -5.37 14.92
N LEU A 415 27.02 -5.69 13.67
CA LEU A 415 27.80 -6.62 12.85
C LEU A 415 29.18 -6.09 12.50
N LYS A 416 29.32 -4.77 12.29
CA LYS A 416 30.62 -4.12 12.06
C LYS A 416 31.56 -4.30 13.25
N LEU A 417 31.03 -4.19 14.47
CA LEU A 417 31.81 -4.30 15.71
C LEU A 417 32.06 -5.75 16.14
N LEU A 418 31.03 -6.59 16.08
CA LEU A 418 31.06 -7.95 16.64
C LEU A 418 31.60 -8.99 15.65
N ALA A 419 31.45 -8.75 14.35
CA ALA A 419 31.81 -9.70 13.31
C ALA A 419 32.53 -9.02 12.11
N PRO A 420 33.62 -8.25 12.34
CA PRO A 420 34.27 -7.47 11.29
C PRO A 420 34.76 -8.33 10.12
N ALA A 421 35.26 -9.54 10.40
CA ALA A 421 35.79 -10.48 9.40
C ALA A 421 34.72 -11.36 8.73
N ALA A 422 33.44 -11.24 9.11
CA ALA A 422 32.40 -12.05 8.48
C ALA A 422 32.15 -11.62 7.01
N PRO A 423 31.92 -12.57 6.09
CA PRO A 423 31.54 -12.27 4.71
C PRO A 423 30.27 -11.40 4.61
N ALA A 424 30.20 -10.59 3.55
CA ALA A 424 29.09 -9.68 3.29
C ALA A 424 27.74 -10.42 3.22
N GLU A 425 27.70 -11.63 2.66
CA GLU A 425 26.49 -12.45 2.53
C GLU A 425 25.93 -12.88 3.88
N ILE A 426 26.81 -13.22 4.82
CA ILE A 426 26.40 -13.61 6.18
C ILE A 426 25.88 -12.39 6.93
N LYS A 427 26.60 -11.26 6.85
CA LYS A 427 26.16 -10.00 7.48
C LYS A 427 24.82 -9.53 6.90
N LEU A 428 24.61 -9.63 5.59
CA LEU A 428 23.33 -9.37 4.93
C LEU A 428 22.22 -10.29 5.44
N ALA A 429 22.46 -11.60 5.52
CA ALA A 429 21.46 -12.55 5.97
C ALA A 429 21.03 -12.25 7.42
N VAL A 430 21.98 -11.95 8.30
CA VAL A 430 21.72 -11.59 9.69
C VAL A 430 20.98 -10.26 9.79
N SER A 431 21.41 -9.22 9.07
CA SER A 431 20.76 -7.91 9.12
C SER A 431 19.33 -7.95 8.55
N LEU A 432 19.12 -8.67 7.44
CA LEU A 432 17.81 -8.86 6.83
C LEU A 432 16.85 -9.64 7.72
N ILE A 433 17.25 -10.84 8.16
CA ILE A 433 16.40 -11.72 8.97
C ILE A 433 16.15 -11.06 10.33
N GLY A 434 17.18 -10.49 10.94
CA GLY A 434 17.08 -9.75 12.19
C GLY A 434 16.11 -8.58 12.11
N ALA A 435 16.27 -7.68 11.12
CA ALA A 435 15.41 -6.51 10.96
C ALA A 435 13.95 -6.91 10.68
N LEU A 436 13.72 -7.92 9.83
CA LEU A 436 12.38 -8.43 9.57
C LEU A 436 11.76 -9.03 10.84
N THR A 437 12.51 -9.85 11.57
CA THR A 437 12.03 -10.50 12.79
C THR A 437 11.67 -9.46 13.85
N LEU A 438 12.55 -8.50 14.11
CA LEU A 438 12.31 -7.40 15.04
C LEU A 438 11.11 -6.54 14.62
N SER A 439 10.97 -6.26 13.32
CA SER A 439 9.82 -5.52 12.79
C SER A 439 8.50 -6.28 12.95
N LEU A 440 8.49 -7.60 12.69
CA LEU A 440 7.28 -8.43 12.80
C LEU A 440 6.89 -8.70 14.26
N VAL A 441 7.88 -8.93 15.13
CA VAL A 441 7.66 -9.08 16.58
C VAL A 441 7.15 -7.78 17.18
N SER A 442 7.76 -6.63 16.85
CA SER A 442 7.28 -5.34 17.33
C SER A 442 5.88 -5.01 16.80
N TYR A 443 5.54 -5.38 15.55
CA TYR A 443 4.17 -5.28 15.05
C TYR A 443 3.17 -6.09 15.89
N GLN A 444 3.52 -7.35 16.18
CA GLN A 444 2.67 -8.27 16.94
C GLN A 444 2.43 -7.76 18.37
N LEU A 445 3.46 -7.18 19.01
CA LEU A 445 3.39 -6.71 20.39
C LEU A 445 2.81 -5.30 20.53
N LEU A 446 3.20 -4.37 19.64
CA LEU A 446 2.92 -2.95 19.81
C LEU A 446 1.75 -2.45 18.98
N ILE A 447 1.33 -3.15 17.93
CA ILE A 447 0.35 -2.62 16.96
C ILE A 447 -0.89 -3.49 16.83
N ARG A 448 -0.72 -4.80 16.57
CA ARG A 448 -1.80 -5.67 16.08
C ARG A 448 -3.08 -5.62 16.94
N ASP A 449 -2.93 -5.63 18.25
CA ASP A 449 -4.05 -5.72 19.19
C ASP A 449 -4.04 -4.58 20.25
N THR A 450 -3.35 -3.46 19.95
CA THR A 450 -3.13 -2.35 20.89
C THR A 450 -3.85 -1.05 20.49
N ARG A 451 -3.88 -0.08 21.43
CA ARG A 451 -4.38 1.29 21.17
C ARG A 451 -3.55 2.04 20.11
N LEU A 452 -2.26 1.73 19.98
CA LEU A 452 -1.40 2.34 18.96
C LEU A 452 -1.80 1.91 17.54
N GLY A 453 -2.19 0.65 17.35
CA GLY A 453 -2.74 0.18 16.08
C GLY A 453 -4.02 0.93 15.69
N ILE A 454 -4.91 1.15 16.67
CA ILE A 454 -6.15 1.94 16.48
C ILE A 454 -5.81 3.38 16.11
N LEU A 455 -4.84 4.01 16.80
CA LEU A 455 -4.43 5.39 16.54
C LEU A 455 -3.94 5.59 15.10
N PHE A 456 -3.19 4.62 14.56
CA PHE A 456 -2.68 4.62 13.19
C PHE A 456 -3.71 4.14 12.15
N GLY A 457 -4.91 3.75 12.57
CA GLY A 457 -5.94 3.23 11.67
C GLY A 457 -5.53 1.92 10.99
N ILE A 458 -4.69 1.13 11.66
CA ILE A 458 -4.31 -0.22 11.24
C ILE A 458 -5.40 -1.15 11.77
N GLU A 459 -6.15 -1.78 10.86
CA GLU A 459 -7.24 -2.70 11.20
C GLU A 459 -6.65 -3.98 11.83
N GLY A 460 -6.43 -3.93 13.14
CA GLY A 460 -6.35 -5.11 13.99
C GLY A 460 -7.72 -5.76 14.11
N LYS A 461 -7.78 -7.04 14.52
CA LYS A 461 -9.00 -7.88 14.60
C LYS A 461 -10.18 -7.29 15.40
N ARG A 462 -10.00 -6.14 16.06
CA ARG A 462 -10.99 -5.42 16.86
C ARG A 462 -11.49 -4.17 16.13
N ALA A 463 -12.18 -4.34 14.99
CA ALA A 463 -13.24 -3.38 14.71
C ALA A 463 -14.37 -3.71 15.72
N PRO A 464 -14.84 -2.77 16.55
CA PRO A 464 -16.01 -3.02 17.37
C PRO A 464 -17.17 -3.23 16.39
N THR A 465 -17.62 -4.47 16.27
CA THR A 465 -18.97 -4.74 15.80
C THR A 465 -19.88 -3.99 16.76
N ARG A 466 -20.41 -2.84 16.31
CA ARG A 466 -21.60 -2.30 16.96
C ARG A 466 -22.59 -3.45 16.98
N PRO A 467 -23.11 -3.88 18.14
CA PRO A 467 -24.22 -4.80 18.15
C PRO A 467 -25.29 -4.12 17.30
N VAL A 468 -25.71 -4.79 16.23
CA VAL A 468 -27.00 -4.50 15.65
C VAL A 468 -27.95 -4.84 16.79
N THR A 469 -28.42 -3.83 17.51
CA THR A 469 -29.54 -3.97 18.43
C THR A 469 -30.68 -4.45 17.56
N GLY A 470 -30.94 -5.76 17.63
CA GLY A 470 -32.12 -6.37 17.04
C GLY A 470 -33.32 -5.59 17.54
N GLY A 471 -34.18 -5.16 16.61
CA GLY A 471 -35.43 -4.52 16.96
C GLY A 471 -36.23 -5.43 17.88
N GLU A 472 -36.63 -4.91 19.02
CA GLU A 472 -37.79 -5.45 19.71
C GLU A 472 -39.04 -5.02 18.92
N PRO A 473 -39.96 -5.94 18.62
CA PRO A 473 -41.25 -5.60 18.04
C PRO A 473 -42.11 -4.93 19.12
N SER A 474 -42.28 -3.62 19.03
CA SER A 474 -43.27 -2.89 19.84
C SER A 474 -44.67 -3.30 19.40
N SER A 475 -45.28 -4.22 20.15
CA SER A 475 -46.69 -4.58 20.06
C SER A 475 -47.60 -3.40 20.41
N ALA A 476 -48.63 -3.25 19.59
CA ALA A 476 -49.75 -2.32 19.64
C ALA A 476 -50.26 -1.84 21.02
N SER A 477 -50.59 -0.54 21.08
CA SER A 477 -51.90 -0.06 21.55
C SER A 477 -52.14 1.37 21.06
N GLU A 478 -53.09 1.54 20.14
CA GLU A 478 -53.79 2.83 19.93
C GLU A 478 -54.70 3.12 21.15
N PRO A 479 -55.09 4.38 21.38
CA PRO A 479 -56.38 4.80 20.83
C PRO A 479 -56.49 6.27 20.35
N SER A 480 -57.31 6.42 19.31
CA SER A 480 -58.41 7.39 19.13
C SER A 480 -58.13 8.89 18.91
N LEU A 481 -58.56 9.36 17.73
CA LEU A 481 -58.97 10.74 17.46
C LEU A 481 -60.08 11.19 18.43
N ALA A 482 -60.05 12.46 18.89
CA ALA A 482 -61.23 13.32 19.01
C ALA A 482 -60.88 14.78 19.44
N SER A 483 -61.47 15.71 18.69
CA SER A 483 -61.99 17.04 19.09
C SER A 483 -61.12 18.04 19.86
N GLN A 484 -60.75 19.12 19.16
CA GLN A 484 -60.66 20.46 19.73
C GLN A 484 -62.09 21.01 19.90
N THR A 485 -62.52 21.33 21.13
CA THR A 485 -63.55 22.36 21.39
C THR A 485 -63.45 22.86 22.84
N GLU A 486 -63.08 24.14 22.97
CA GLU A 486 -63.51 25.19 23.92
C GLU A 486 -64.34 24.86 25.19
N ALA A 487 -63.90 25.41 26.35
CA ALA A 487 -64.66 26.23 27.34
C ALA A 487 -63.78 26.53 28.59
N ALA A 488 -63.47 27.80 28.89
CA ALA A 488 -63.96 28.62 30.04
C ALA A 488 -63.77 27.95 31.43
N GLU A 489 -63.17 28.50 32.50
CA GLU A 489 -62.96 29.84 33.10
C GLU A 489 -62.18 29.56 34.44
N PRO A 490 -61.94 30.50 35.40
CA PRO A 490 -61.37 31.84 35.35
C PRO A 490 -60.21 32.08 36.37
N ASP A 491 -59.64 33.30 36.31
CA ASP A 491 -59.16 34.15 37.43
C ASP A 491 -57.95 33.68 38.29
N ARG A 492 -56.97 34.50 38.70
CA ARG A 492 -56.77 35.96 38.70
C ARG A 492 -55.34 36.29 39.15
N VAL A 493 -54.84 37.45 38.69
CA VAL A 493 -53.93 38.41 39.40
C VAL A 493 -52.47 37.94 39.64
N GLY A 494 -51.42 38.67 39.26
CA GLY A 494 -51.36 39.96 38.59
C GLY A 494 -49.93 40.53 38.51
N ARG A 495 -49.82 41.58 37.67
CA ARG A 495 -48.87 42.72 37.67
C ARG A 495 -47.37 42.42 37.60
N ARG A 496 -46.70 42.80 36.49
CA ARG A 496 -46.12 44.15 36.18
C ARG A 496 -45.01 44.50 37.17
N ALA A 497 -43.88 45.10 36.82
CA ALA A 497 -43.28 45.72 35.63
C ALA A 497 -41.76 45.78 35.97
N ALA A 498 -40.82 46.18 35.13
CA ALA A 498 -40.82 47.05 33.95
C ALA A 498 -39.63 46.67 33.06
#